data_AF-A0A4R0RFY6-F1
#
_entry.id   AF-A0A4R0RFY6-F1
#
_cell.length_a   1.000
_cell.length_b   1.000
_cell.length_c   1.000
_cell.angle_alpha   90.00
_cell.angle_beta   90.00
_cell.angle_gamma   90.00
#
_symmetry.space_group_name_H-M   'P 1'
#
loop_
_entity.id
_entity.type
_entity.pdbx_description
1 polymer ?
#
loop_
_entity_poly.entity_id
_entity_poly.type
_entity_poly.pdbx_seq_one_letter_code
_entity_poly.pdbx_strand_id
1 'polypeptide(L)' 'ANEGTKTTPIWVVRAMMNEKCIGRGRGSTKKAAKNEAAKEGLRELGVFVSQQVVETAVRL' A
#
# COMPACT_ATOMS: atom_id res chain seq x y z
N ALA A 1 6.59 23.08 25.55
CA ALA A 1 6.62 23.06 24.08
C ALA A 1 6.78 21.61 23.63
N ASN A 2 5.73 20.98 23.13
CA ASN A 2 5.76 19.61 22.57
C ASN A 2 5.09 19.65 21.19
N GLU A 3 5.69 20.40 20.27
CA GLU A 3 5.30 20.41 18.87
C GLU A 3 5.97 19.23 18.18
N GLY A 4 5.44 18.03 18.44
CA GLY A 4 5.78 16.86 17.65
C GLY A 4 5.12 17.00 16.29
N THR A 5 5.79 17.58 15.31
CA THR A 5 5.49 17.37 13.89
C THR A 5 5.82 15.91 13.56
N LYS A 6 4.97 15.00 14.01
CA LYS A 6 4.94 13.59 13.57
C LYS A 6 4.42 13.57 12.14
N THR A 7 5.20 14.08 11.21
CA THR A 7 4.93 13.90 9.79
C THR A 7 5.07 12.41 9.51
N THR A 8 3.93 11.73 9.41
CA THR A 8 3.88 10.31 9.09
C THR A 8 4.54 10.11 7.73
N PRO A 9 5.66 9.37 7.64
CA PRO A 9 6.37 9.21 6.38
C PRO A 9 5.47 8.49 5.37
N ILE A 10 5.44 8.99 4.14
CA ILE A 10 4.80 8.31 3.03
C ILE A 10 5.84 7.47 2.31
N TRP A 11 5.62 6.16 2.30
CA TRP A 11 6.44 5.20 1.59
C TRP A 11 5.90 5.04 0.18
N VAL A 12 6.79 5.12 -0.81
CA VAL A 12 6.48 4.85 -2.22
C VAL A 12 7.34 3.67 -2.67
N VAL A 13 6.73 2.66 -3.26
CA VAL A 13 7.40 1.43 -3.74
C VAL A 13 6.92 1.05 -5.13
N ARG A 14 7.77 0.31 -5.84
CA ARG A 14 7.52 -0.23 -7.18
C ARG A 14 7.64 -1.75 -7.15
N ALA A 15 6.68 -2.44 -7.76
CA ALA A 15 6.74 -3.86 -8.04
C ALA A 15 7.39 -4.07 -9.42
N MET A 16 8.52 -4.77 -9.45
CA MET A 16 9.28 -5.04 -10.67
C MET A 16 9.17 -6.53 -11.00
N MET A 17 8.88 -6.87 -12.25
CA MET A 17 8.86 -8.23 -12.77
C MET A 17 9.51 -8.23 -14.15
N ASN A 18 10.52 -9.08 -14.36
CA ASN A 18 11.31 -9.13 -15.60
C ASN A 18 11.78 -7.73 -16.04
N GLU A 19 12.37 -6.96 -15.12
CA GLU A 19 12.84 -5.58 -15.32
C GLU A 19 11.73 -4.55 -15.66
N LYS A 20 10.47 -4.97 -15.84
CA LYS A 20 9.31 -4.09 -16.04
C LYS A 20 8.67 -3.74 -14.70
N CYS A 21 8.35 -2.47 -14.51
CA CYS A 21 7.51 -2.03 -13.40
C CYS A 21 6.05 -2.39 -13.69
N ILE A 22 5.49 -3.31 -12.90
CA ILE A 22 4.11 -3.79 -13.07
C ILE A 22 3.12 -3.18 -12.08
N GLY A 23 3.60 -2.53 -11.01
CA GLY A 23 2.73 -1.88 -10.05
C GLY A 23 3.45 -0.87 -9.16
N ARG A 24 2.70 0.06 -8.59
CA ARG A 24 3.19 1.12 -7.71
C ARG A 24 2.33 1.15 -6.44
N GLY A 25 2.94 1.52 -5.34
CA GLY A 25 2.24 1.49 -4.07
C GLY A 25 2.67 2.61 -3.17
N ARG A 26 1.70 3.19 -2.47
CA ARG A 26 1.93 4.22 -1.45
C ARG A 26 1.28 3.84 -0.14
N GLY A 27 1.88 4.25 0.97
CA GLY A 27 1.26 4.05 2.28
C GLY A 27 2.04 4.72 3.41
N SER A 28 1.37 4.93 4.54
CA SER A 28 1.98 5.43 5.78
C SER A 28 2.96 4.44 6.42
N THR A 29 2.92 3.18 6.00
CA THR A 29 3.87 2.13 6.40
C THR A 29 4.43 1.43 5.17
N LYS A 30 5.65 0.89 5.31
CA LYS A 30 6.27 0.03 4.29
C LYS A 30 5.38 -1.16 3.91
N LYS A 31 4.65 -1.73 4.87
CA LYS A 31 3.72 -2.86 4.63
C LYS A 31 2.56 -2.43 3.74
N ALA A 32 1.92 -1.30 4.07
CA ALA A 32 0.82 -0.77 3.29
C ALA A 32 1.26 -0.43 1.85
N ALA A 33 2.40 0.24 1.70
CA ALA A 33 2.90 0.61 0.38
C ALA A 33 3.23 -0.62 -0.48
N LYS A 34 3.84 -1.67 0.09
CA LYS A 34 4.09 -2.93 -0.64
C LYS A 34 2.80 -3.65 -1.04
N ASN A 35 1.80 -3.66 -0.15
CA ASN A 35 0.50 -4.26 -0.45
C ASN A 35 -0.16 -3.57 -1.64
N GLU A 36 -0.16 -2.24 -1.67
CA GLU A 36 -0.71 -1.49 -2.80
C GLU A 36 0.05 -1.77 -4.11
N ALA A 37 1.38 -1.81 -4.08
CA ALA A 37 2.18 -2.15 -5.26
C ALA A 37 1.90 -3.57 -5.78
N ALA A 38 1.65 -4.53 -4.89
CA ALA A 38 1.29 -5.89 -5.26
C ALA A 38 -0.12 -5.97 -5.85
N LYS A 39 -1.11 -5.26 -5.28
CA LYS A 39 -2.47 -5.21 -5.84
C LYS A 39 -2.48 -4.63 -7.25
N GLU A 40 -1.74 -3.55 -7.48
CA GLU A 40 -1.59 -2.98 -8.82
C GLU A 40 -0.89 -3.97 -9.77
N GLY A 41 0.21 -4.59 -9.32
CA GLY A 41 0.93 -5.60 -10.10
C GLY A 41 0.08 -6.83 -10.47
N LEU A 42 -0.77 -7.31 -9.56
CA LEU A 42 -1.66 -8.43 -9.82
C LEU A 42 -2.73 -8.06 -10.86
N ARG A 43 -3.25 -6.82 -10.83
CA ARG A 43 -4.18 -6.33 -11.87
C ARG A 43 -3.53 -6.28 -13.25
N GLU A 44 -2.29 -5.82 -13.35
CA GLU A 44 -1.51 -5.85 -14.61
C GLU A 44 -1.32 -7.28 -15.13
N LEU A 45 -1.25 -8.27 -14.24
CA LEU A 45 -1.18 -9.70 -14.57
C LEU A 45 -2.57 -10.34 -14.82
N GLY A 46 -3.66 -9.58 -14.78
CA GLY A 46 -5.03 -10.08 -14.99
C GLY A 46 -5.68 -10.72 -13.76
N VAL A 47 -5.07 -10.60 -12.58
CA VAL A 47 -5.60 -11.13 -11.31
C VAL A 47 -6.22 -10.01 -10.48
N PHE A 48 -7.53 -10.05 -10.29
CA PHE A 48 -8.26 -9.05 -9.52
C PHE A 48 -8.38 -9.46 -8.05
N VAL A 49 -7.66 -8.75 -7.17
CA VAL A 49 -7.77 -8.92 -5.71
C VAL A 49 -8.88 -8.02 -5.18
N SER A 50 -9.89 -8.61 -4.53
CA SER A 50 -10.94 -7.87 -3.84
C SER A 50 -10.37 -7.15 -2.60
N GLN A 51 -10.79 -5.91 -2.39
CA GLN A 51 -10.38 -5.15 -1.22
C GLN A 51 -11.18 -5.65 -0.02
N GLN A 52 -10.54 -6.41 0.89
CA GLN A 52 -11.17 -6.77 2.16
C GLN A 52 -11.37 -5.48 2.98
N VAL A 53 -12.63 -5.08 3.13
CA VAL A 53 -13.03 -4.06 4.10
C VAL A 53 -12.96 -4.73 5.46
N VAL A 54 -11.88 -4.51 6.20
CA VAL A 54 -11.85 -4.84 7.62
C VAL A 54 -12.77 -3.86 8.32
N GLU A 55 -13.99 -4.32 8.61
CA GLU A 55 -14.96 -3.59 9.41
C GLU A 55 -14.32 -3.28 10.76
N THR A 56 -13.97 -2.01 10.95
CA THR A 56 -13.36 -1.54 12.18
C THR A 56 -14.48 -1.50 13.21
N ALA A 57 -14.64 -2.59 13.95
CA ALA A 57 -15.52 -2.63 15.10
C ALA A 57 -15.10 -1.51 16.07
N VAL A 58 -15.80 -0.38 16.00
CA VAL A 58 -15.86 0.57 17.10
C VAL A 58 -16.58 -0.17 18.22
N ARG A 59 -15.81 -0.82 19.08
CA ARG A 59 -16.33 -1.23 20.39
C ARG A 59 -16.49 0.05 21.20
N LEU A 60 -17.75 0.51 21.28
CA LEU A 60 -18.21 1.41 22.33
C LEU A 60 -18.15 0.70 23.69
#